data_AF-A0A924T721-F1
#
_entry.id   AF-A0A924T721-F1
#
_cell.length_a   1.000
_cell.length_b   1.000
_cell.length_c   1.000
_cell.angle_alpha   90.00
_cell.angle_beta   90.00
_cell.angle_gamma   90.00
#
_symmetry.space_group_name_H-M   'P 1'
#
loop_
_entity.id
_entity.type
_entity.pdbx_description
1 polymer ?
#
loop_
_entity_poly.entity_id
_entity_poly.type
_entity_poly.pdbx_seq_one_letter_code
_entity_poly.pdbx_strand_id
1 'polypeptide(L)'
;MAISWIAALKLIPWSDVISNAPMVADGAKKLWSTVAKKPAPLHPASAGSRAVVSTEAQAISALEARVVAMESAVSELHTQMLASSGLIQALAQQNSQLIVRVETNRAWVQWLALIGLVSAVCAIGSLVLLWLGRAA
;
A
#
# COMPACT_ATOMS: atom_id res chain seq x y z
N MET A 1 10.59 17.50 19.79
CA MET A 1 11.24 17.14 18.51
C MET A 1 10.48 16.05 17.75
N ALA A 2 9.13 16.13 17.65
CA ALA A 2 8.30 15.09 17.03
C ALA A 2 7.47 15.58 15.82
N ILE A 3 7.66 16.83 15.40
CA ILE A 3 6.86 17.49 14.34
C ILE A 3 7.56 17.41 12.95
N SER A 4 8.83 17.00 12.89
CA SER A 4 9.60 16.97 11.64
C SER A 4 9.08 15.97 10.59
N TRP A 5 8.44 14.86 10.99
CA TRP A 5 7.97 13.87 10.01
C TRP A 5 6.75 14.37 9.22
N ILE A 6 5.83 15.10 9.86
CA ILE A 6 4.66 15.71 9.18
C ILE A 6 5.11 16.81 8.21
N ALA A 7 6.15 17.56 8.55
CA ALA A 7 6.74 18.56 7.67
C ALA A 7 7.39 17.91 6.43
N ALA A 8 8.05 16.76 6.61
CA ALA A 8 8.60 15.98 5.51
C ALA A 8 7.50 15.41 4.58
N LEU A 9 6.38 14.93 5.12
CA LEU A 9 5.26 14.44 4.28
C LEU A 9 4.61 15.53 3.44
N LYS A 10 4.59 16.78 3.91
CA LYS A 10 4.04 17.91 3.14
C LYS A 10 4.90 18.31 1.94
N LEU A 11 6.20 18.00 1.98
CA LEU A 11 7.13 18.29 0.90
C LEU A 11 7.03 17.28 -0.25
N ILE A 12 6.39 16.13 0.00
CA ILE A 12 6.21 15.08 -1.00
C ILE A 12 5.05 15.49 -1.93
N PRO A 13 5.27 15.51 -3.27
CA PRO A 13 4.21 15.80 -4.24
C PRO A 13 3.26 14.60 -4.34
N TRP A 14 2.29 14.51 -3.41
CA TRP A 14 1.31 13.43 -3.38
C TRP A 14 0.53 13.28 -4.68
N SER A 15 0.32 14.37 -5.41
CA SER A 15 -0.28 14.34 -6.75
C SER A 15 0.53 13.45 -7.70
N ASP A 16 1.85 13.65 -7.79
CA ASP A 16 2.71 12.86 -8.66
C ASP A 16 2.87 11.43 -8.16
N VAL A 17 2.90 11.22 -6.84
CA VAL A 17 2.94 9.88 -6.24
C VAL A 17 1.68 9.07 -6.57
N ILE A 18 0.51 9.70 -6.54
CA ILE A 18 -0.77 9.04 -6.87
C ILE A 18 -0.87 8.77 -8.38
N SER A 19 -0.45 9.73 -9.22
CA SER A 19 -0.44 9.55 -10.67
C SER A 19 0.51 8.43 -11.13
N ASN A 20 1.63 8.24 -10.45
CA ASN A 20 2.61 7.19 -10.76
C ASN A 20 2.42 5.90 -9.96
N ALA A 21 1.45 5.86 -9.02
CA ALA A 21 1.13 4.70 -8.20
C ALA A 21 0.91 3.40 -9.00
N PRO A 22 0.19 3.36 -10.14
CA PRO A 22 0.05 2.12 -10.92
C PRO A 22 1.40 1.59 -11.41
N MET A 23 2.31 2.48 -11.82
CA MET A 23 3.63 2.11 -12.33
C MET A 23 4.53 1.55 -11.21
N VAL A 24 4.44 2.11 -10.01
CA VAL A 24 5.17 1.62 -8.82
C VAL A 24 4.60 0.27 -8.35
N ALA A 25 3.28 0.09 -8.39
CA ALA A 25 2.63 -1.18 -8.07
C ALA A 25 3.05 -2.29 -9.06
N ASP A 26 3.12 -1.97 -10.36
CA ASP A 26 3.57 -2.90 -11.39
C ASP A 26 5.06 -3.26 -11.22
N GLY A 27 5.91 -2.28 -10.87
CA GLY A 27 7.32 -2.51 -10.56
C GLY A 27 7.52 -3.43 -9.36
N ALA A 28 6.78 -3.22 -8.28
CA ALA A 28 6.79 -4.09 -7.10
C ALA A 28 6.30 -5.51 -7.42
N LYS A 29 5.23 -5.64 -8.21
CA LYS A 29 4.70 -6.93 -8.68
C LYS A 29 5.72 -7.69 -9.55
N LYS A 30 6.48 -6.98 -10.39
CA LYS A 30 7.53 -7.56 -11.23
C LYS A 30 8.71 -8.07 -10.41
N LEU A 31 9.15 -7.32 -9.39
CA LEU A 31 10.19 -7.78 -8.47
C LEU A 31 9.71 -8.99 -7.65
N TRP A 32 8.50 -8.92 -7.12
CA TRP A 32 7.92 -10.02 -6.34
C TRP A 32 7.78 -11.30 -7.15
N SER A 33 7.30 -11.22 -8.40
CA SER A 33 7.20 -12.37 -9.29
C SER A 33 8.57 -12.92 -9.73
N THR A 34 9.60 -12.07 -9.81
CA THR A 34 10.98 -12.50 -10.12
C THR A 34 11.59 -13.27 -8.93
N VAL A 35 11.32 -12.84 -7.71
CA VAL A 35 11.74 -13.53 -6.49
C VAL A 35 10.95 -14.84 -6.30
N ALA A 36 9.63 -14.83 -6.53
CA ALA A 36 8.77 -16.01 -6.43
C ALA A 36 9.10 -17.09 -7.48
N LYS A 37 9.64 -16.71 -8.64
CA LYS A 37 10.05 -17.64 -9.70
C LYS A 37 11.48 -18.18 -9.57
N LYS A 38 12.32 -17.65 -8.67
CA LYS A 38 13.70 -18.13 -8.49
C LYS A 38 13.68 -19.37 -7.59
N PRO A 39 13.91 -20.59 -8.12
CA PRO A 39 14.00 -21.78 -7.28
C PRO A 39 15.26 -21.68 -6.43
N ALA A 40 15.17 -22.11 -5.17
CA ALA A 40 16.34 -22.29 -4.31
C ALA A 40 17.40 -23.13 -5.06
N PRO A 41 18.71 -22.77 -5.01
CA PRO A 41 19.74 -23.54 -5.71
C PRO A 41 19.75 -24.97 -5.17
N LEU A 42 19.31 -25.92 -5.98
CA LEU A 42 19.55 -27.33 -5.74
C LEU A 42 21.05 -27.55 -5.83
N HIS A 43 21.66 -27.96 -4.71
CA HIS A 43 23.03 -28.44 -4.68
C HIS A 43 23.23 -29.52 -5.75
N PRO A 44 24.31 -29.46 -6.56
CA PRO A 44 24.57 -30.51 -7.54
C PRO A 44 24.98 -31.80 -6.81
N ALA A 45 24.12 -32.81 -6.92
CA ALA A 45 24.42 -34.17 -6.48
C ALA A 45 25.54 -34.76 -7.34
N SER A 46 26.56 -35.29 -6.67
CA SER A 46 27.71 -35.97 -7.27
C SER A 46 27.28 -37.17 -8.11
N ALA A 47 27.86 -37.27 -9.30
CA ALA A 47 27.67 -38.36 -10.25
C ALA A 47 28.18 -39.70 -9.69
N GLY A 48 27.41 -40.78 -9.95
CA GLY A 48 27.78 -42.16 -9.65
C GLY A 48 26.87 -43.13 -10.42
N SER A 49 27.30 -43.48 -11.63
CA SER A 49 26.67 -44.46 -12.51
C SER A 49 26.71 -45.87 -11.92
N ARG A 50 25.55 -46.58 -11.85
CA ARG A 50 25.34 -48.04 -12.04
C ARG A 50 24.07 -48.53 -11.30
N ALA A 51 22.92 -48.63 -11.98
CA ALA A 51 21.81 -49.60 -11.72
C ALA A 51 20.55 -49.31 -12.58
N VAL A 52 20.55 -49.65 -13.87
CA VAL A 52 19.56 -49.14 -14.85
C VAL A 52 18.12 -49.70 -14.73
N VAL A 53 17.83 -50.69 -13.86
CA VAL A 53 16.45 -51.27 -13.77
C VAL A 53 15.75 -51.03 -12.42
N SER A 54 16.49 -50.83 -11.32
CA SER A 54 15.93 -50.38 -10.04
C SER A 54 15.71 -48.86 -9.97
N THR A 55 16.27 -48.13 -10.93
CA THR A 55 16.28 -46.66 -10.96
C THR A 55 14.96 -46.08 -11.45
N GLU A 56 14.19 -46.77 -12.30
CA GLU A 56 12.96 -46.19 -12.87
C GLU A 56 11.83 -46.11 -11.83
N ALA A 57 11.63 -47.18 -11.04
CA ALA A 57 10.69 -47.15 -9.92
C ALA A 57 11.12 -46.16 -8.81
N GLN A 58 12.42 -46.01 -8.57
CA GLN A 58 12.96 -45.01 -7.65
C GLN A 58 12.88 -43.58 -8.21
N ALA A 59 12.98 -43.41 -9.52
CA ALA A 59 12.81 -42.11 -10.19
C ALA A 59 11.35 -41.67 -10.20
N ILE A 60 10.41 -42.60 -10.41
CA ILE A 60 8.97 -42.34 -10.33
C ILE A 60 8.57 -41.97 -8.90
N SER A 61 9.05 -42.70 -7.89
CA SER A 61 8.76 -42.36 -6.48
C SER A 61 9.39 -41.04 -6.04
N ALA A 62 10.60 -40.72 -6.54
CA ALA A 62 11.22 -39.41 -6.31
C ALA A 62 10.46 -38.28 -7.00
N LEU A 63 9.85 -38.54 -8.17
CA LEU A 63 9.02 -37.58 -8.88
C LEU A 63 7.67 -37.37 -8.16
N GLU A 64 7.04 -38.43 -7.68
CA GLU A 64 5.82 -38.36 -6.84
C GLU A 64 6.08 -37.56 -5.56
N ALA A 65 7.18 -37.84 -4.86
CA ALA A 65 7.56 -37.10 -3.67
C ALA A 65 7.79 -35.60 -3.96
N ARG A 66 8.34 -35.27 -5.14
CA ARG A 66 8.46 -33.89 -5.61
C ARG A 66 7.12 -33.25 -5.95
N VAL A 67 6.20 -33.98 -6.58
CA VAL A 67 4.86 -33.47 -6.91
C VAL A 67 4.09 -33.17 -5.62
N VAL A 68 4.10 -34.08 -4.65
CA VAL A 68 3.46 -33.88 -3.34
C VAL A 68 4.10 -32.70 -2.59
N ALA A 69 5.42 -32.54 -2.65
CA ALA A 69 6.11 -31.39 -2.05
C ALA A 69 5.78 -30.06 -2.77
N MET A 70 5.56 -30.09 -4.08
CA MET A 70 5.13 -28.89 -4.82
C MET A 70 3.66 -28.56 -4.54
N GLU A 71 2.78 -29.56 -4.42
CA GLU A 71 1.37 -29.35 -4.06
C GLU A 71 1.22 -28.77 -2.65
N SER A 72 2.02 -29.25 -1.68
CA SER A 72 2.03 -28.70 -0.33
C SER A 72 2.57 -27.26 -0.31
N ALA A 73 3.62 -26.96 -1.08
CA ALA A 73 4.12 -25.60 -1.21
C ALA A 73 3.08 -24.66 -1.88
N VAL A 74 2.33 -25.14 -2.87
CA VAL A 74 1.29 -24.37 -3.55
C VAL A 74 0.10 -24.08 -2.62
N SER A 75 -0.32 -25.05 -1.80
CA SER A 75 -1.41 -24.84 -0.84
C SER A 75 -1.02 -23.90 0.29
N GLU A 76 0.23 -23.97 0.76
CA GLU A 76 0.82 -23.04 1.72
C GLU A 76 0.85 -21.60 1.16
N LEU A 77 1.35 -21.42 -0.07
CA LEU A 77 1.35 -20.13 -0.75
C LEU A 77 -0.07 -19.59 -0.97
N HIS A 78 -1.02 -20.45 -1.33
CA HIS A 78 -2.42 -20.05 -1.51
C HIS A 78 -3.02 -19.56 -0.18
N THR A 79 -2.71 -20.25 0.92
CA THR A 79 -3.16 -19.86 2.27
C THR A 79 -2.55 -18.53 2.70
N GLN A 80 -1.26 -18.33 2.46
CA GLN A 80 -0.58 -17.05 2.71
C GLN A 80 -1.11 -15.92 1.81
N MET A 81 -1.43 -16.21 0.55
CA MET A 81 -2.06 -15.26 -0.36
C MET A 81 -3.44 -14.84 0.15
N LEU A 82 -4.28 -15.79 0.58
CA LEU A 82 -5.58 -15.50 1.17
C LEU A 82 -5.43 -14.67 2.46
N ALA A 83 -4.50 -15.00 3.34
CA ALA A 83 -4.21 -14.22 4.55
C ALA A 83 -3.76 -12.79 4.21
N SER A 84 -2.90 -12.61 3.20
CA SER A 84 -2.45 -11.30 2.73
C SER A 84 -3.58 -10.49 2.07
N SER A 85 -4.50 -11.17 1.36
CA SER A 85 -5.67 -10.54 0.75
C SER A 85 -6.64 -9.99 1.80
N GLY A 86 -6.78 -10.69 2.94
CA GLY A 86 -7.53 -10.20 4.10
C GLY A 86 -6.95 -8.91 4.69
N LEU A 87 -5.61 -8.81 4.79
CA LEU A 87 -4.94 -7.59 5.27
C LEU A 87 -5.08 -6.42 4.28
N ILE A 88 -4.96 -6.69 2.97
CA ILE A 88 -5.18 -5.67 1.93
C ILE A 88 -6.62 -5.18 1.96
N GLN A 89 -7.59 -6.08 2.17
CA GLN A 89 -9.00 -5.72 2.28
C GLN A 89 -9.29 -4.91 3.55
N ALA A 90 -8.65 -5.25 4.68
CA ALA A 90 -8.75 -4.45 5.90
C ALA A 90 -8.16 -3.04 5.71
N LEU A 91 -7.03 -2.91 5.02
CA LEU A 91 -6.42 -1.62 4.68
C LEU A 91 -7.27 -0.80 3.71
N ALA A 92 -7.89 -1.43 2.71
CA ALA A 92 -8.81 -0.78 1.79
C ALA A 92 -10.06 -0.27 2.53
N GLN A 93 -10.62 -1.09 3.43
CA GLN A 93 -11.77 -0.72 4.26
C GLN A 93 -11.44 0.38 5.26
N GLN A 94 -10.23 0.38 5.80
CA GLN A 94 -9.77 1.43 6.70
C GLN A 94 -9.54 2.75 5.95
N ASN A 95 -8.95 2.69 4.75
CA ASN A 95 -8.76 3.87 3.90
C ASN A 95 -10.09 4.48 3.44
N SER A 96 -11.08 3.67 3.07
CA SER A 96 -12.41 4.20 2.69
C SER A 96 -13.08 4.93 3.86
N GLN A 97 -12.98 4.39 5.08
CA GLN A 97 -13.49 5.06 6.28
C GLN A 97 -12.72 6.33 6.63
N LEU A 98 -11.39 6.35 6.45
CA LEU A 98 -10.56 7.53 6.66
C LEU A 98 -10.91 8.65 5.69
N ILE A 99 -11.12 8.33 4.41
CA ILE A 99 -11.51 9.30 3.38
C ILE A 99 -12.85 9.95 3.74
N VAL A 100 -13.86 9.15 4.11
CA VAL A 100 -15.18 9.67 4.53
C VAL A 100 -15.08 10.59 5.76
N ARG A 101 -14.25 10.22 6.75
CA ARG A 101 -14.00 11.07 7.93
C ARG A 101 -13.26 12.36 7.59
N VAL A 102 -12.33 12.33 6.63
CA VAL A 102 -11.61 13.52 6.17
C VAL A 102 -12.55 14.44 5.38
N GLU A 103 -13.42 13.90 4.53
CA GLU A 103 -14.37 14.70 3.75
C GLU A 103 -15.36 15.45 4.64
N THR A 104 -15.93 14.77 5.64
CA THR A 104 -16.80 15.42 6.63
C THR A 104 -16.07 16.52 7.38
N ASN A 105 -14.86 16.27 7.89
CA ASN A 105 -14.05 17.30 8.55
C ASN A 105 -13.74 18.48 7.62
N ARG A 106 -13.43 18.21 6.34
CA ARG A 106 -13.15 19.25 5.34
C ARG A 106 -14.34 20.18 5.13
N ALA A 107 -15.56 19.65 5.11
CA ALA A 107 -16.78 20.46 4.99
C ALA A 107 -16.95 21.40 6.21
N TRP A 108 -16.75 20.90 7.43
CA TRP A 108 -16.81 21.72 8.64
C TRP A 108 -15.75 22.83 8.65
N VAL A 109 -14.52 22.52 8.27
CA VAL A 109 -13.44 23.51 8.17
C VAL A 109 -13.75 24.59 7.12
N GLN A 110 -14.31 24.19 5.96
CA GLN A 110 -14.74 25.14 4.93
C GLN A 110 -15.86 26.07 5.43
N TRP A 111 -16.85 25.53 6.15
CA TRP A 111 -17.91 26.33 6.76
C TRP A 111 -17.38 27.32 7.80
N LEU A 112 -16.50 26.87 8.70
CA LEU A 112 -15.87 27.73 9.70
C LEU A 112 -15.02 28.83 9.04
N ALA A 113 -14.30 28.52 7.97
CA ALA A 113 -13.53 29.50 7.22
C ALA A 113 -14.44 30.56 6.57
N LEU A 114 -15.60 30.16 6.04
CA LEU A 114 -16.55 31.06 5.40
C LEU A 114 -17.19 32.00 6.43
N ILE A 115 -17.60 31.48 7.59
CA ILE A 115 -18.12 32.29 8.70
C ILE A 115 -17.04 33.26 9.22
N GLY A 116 -15.80 32.80 9.36
CA GLY A 116 -14.67 33.63 9.76
C GLY A 116 -14.36 34.75 8.77
N LEU A 117 -14.48 34.48 7.46
CA LEU A 117 -14.32 35.50 6.43
C LEU A 117 -15.41 36.59 6.55
N VAL A 118 -16.67 36.17 6.70
CA VAL A 118 -17.79 37.11 6.83
C VAL A 118 -17.66 37.97 8.08
N SER A 119 -17.30 37.36 9.22
CA SER A 119 -17.11 38.10 10.47
C SER A 119 -15.96 39.09 10.38
N ALA A 120 -14.85 38.72 9.73
CA ALA A 120 -13.72 39.61 9.48
C ALA A 120 -14.13 40.81 8.61
N VAL A 121 -14.89 40.58 7.53
CA VAL A 121 -15.39 41.66 6.66
C VAL A 121 -16.32 42.60 7.43
N CYS A 122 -17.25 42.07 8.22
CA CYS A 122 -18.13 42.88 9.05
C CYS A 122 -17.36 43.71 10.08
N ALA A 123 -16.37 43.12 10.74
CA ALA A 123 -15.52 43.80 11.71
C ALA A 123 -14.76 44.96 11.05
N ILE A 124 -14.13 44.72 9.90
CA ILE A 124 -13.42 45.76 9.13
C ILE A 124 -14.39 46.86 8.70
N GLY A 125 -15.56 46.51 8.16
CA GLY A 125 -16.57 47.48 7.75
C GLY A 125 -17.05 48.37 8.91
N SER A 126 -17.29 47.78 10.08
CA SER A 126 -17.66 48.55 11.28
C SER A 126 -16.56 49.49 11.75
N LEU A 127 -15.30 49.06 11.70
CA LEU A 127 -14.14 49.90 12.03
C LEU A 127 -14.01 51.09 11.08
N VAL A 128 -14.21 50.86 9.78
CA VAL A 128 -14.17 51.91 8.76
C VAL A 128 -15.28 52.93 8.99
N LEU A 129 -16.52 52.48 9.25
CA LEU A 129 -17.65 53.36 9.55
C LEU A 129 -17.40 54.22 10.80
N LEU A 130 -16.86 53.62 11.87
CA LEU A 130 -16.48 54.36 13.09
C LEU A 130 -15.36 55.37 12.83
N TRP A 131 -14.42 55.06 11.93
CA TRP A 131 -13.33 55.97 11.59
C TRP A 131 -13.84 57.18 10.79
N LEU A 132 -14.70 56.94 9.79
CA LEU A 132 -15.35 58.01 9.00
C LEU A 132 -16.28 58.88 9.86
N GLY A 133 -17.10 58.29 10.72
CA GLY A 133 -18.02 59.03 11.59
C GLY A 133 -17.33 59.87 12.67
N ARG A 134 -16.05 59.60 12.97
CA ARG A 134 -15.24 60.42 13.88
C ARG A 134 -14.44 61.51 13.17
N ALA A 135 -14.34 61.44 11.85
CA ALA A 135 -13.63 62.42 11.01
C ALA A 135 -14.57 63.48 10.41
N ALA A 136 -15.89 63.25 10.44
CA ALA A 136 -16.95 64.20 10.08
C ALA A 136 -17.45 64.98 11.31
#